data_AF-A0AAN4AGZ6-F1
#
_entry.id   AF-A0AAN4AGZ6-F1
#
_cell.length_a   1.000
_cell.length_b   1.000
_cell.length_c   1.000
_cell.angle_alpha   90.00
_cell.angle_beta   90.00
_cell.angle_gamma   90.00
#
_symmetry.space_group_name_H-M   'P 1'
#
loop_
_entity.id
_entity.type
_entity.pdbx_description
1 polymer ?
#
loop_
_entity_poly.entity_id
_entity_poly.type
_entity_poly.pdbx_seq_one_letter_code
_entity_poly.pdbx_strand_id
1 'polypeptide(L)'
;MRLANRFGHVNQIRRDRPLTHEELMHYVPSIFGEDRHTSRSERYAYIPTITVLESLQREGFQPFFACQTRVRDPGRRGYTKHMLRLRRDGEINGQHVPEIILLNSHDGTSSYQMLRVTSGSSARTDASVVSLWGKCVFHTGEM
;
A
#
# COMPACT_ATOMS: atom_id res chain seq x y z
N MET A 1 -8.75 18.46 -1.98
CA MET A 1 -8.19 17.18 -2.48
C MET A 1 -8.99 16.03 -1.83
N ARG A 2 -9.74 15.25 -2.59
CA ARG A 2 -10.60 14.17 -2.05
C ARG A 2 -9.79 12.88 -2.06
N LEU A 3 -9.39 12.38 -0.89
CA LEU A 3 -8.79 11.05 -0.77
C LEU A 3 -9.72 10.05 -1.47
N ALA A 4 -9.19 9.24 -2.38
CA ALA A 4 -9.92 8.15 -3.01
C ALA A 4 -10.12 7.03 -1.99
N ASN A 5 -10.76 7.29 -0.85
CA ASN A 5 -10.76 6.42 0.35
C ASN A 5 -12.02 5.56 0.50
N ARG A 6 -12.94 5.57 -0.47
CA ARG A 6 -14.09 4.66 -0.42
C ARG A 6 -13.63 3.26 -0.82
N PHE A 7 -13.46 2.42 0.19
CA PHE A 7 -13.38 0.98 0.04
C PHE A 7 -14.81 0.44 0.20
N GLY A 8 -15.30 -0.28 -0.81
CA GLY A 8 -16.59 -0.98 -0.75
C GLY A 8 -16.45 -2.30 0.00
N HIS A 9 -16.96 -3.39 -0.57
CA HIS A 9 -16.69 -4.73 -0.05
C HIS A 9 -15.20 -5.05 -0.20
N VAL A 10 -14.49 -5.23 0.90
CA VAL A 10 -13.04 -5.50 0.90
C VAL A 10 -12.72 -6.88 1.44
N ASN A 11 -11.58 -7.41 0.98
CA ASN A 11 -10.84 -8.40 1.75
C ASN A 11 -9.86 -7.63 2.63
N GLN A 12 -9.83 -7.88 3.94
CA GLN A 12 -8.97 -7.16 4.86
C GLN A 12 -8.40 -8.06 5.96
N ILE A 13 -7.21 -7.72 6.43
CA ILE A 13 -6.57 -8.35 7.57
C ILE A 13 -5.90 -7.27 8.43
N ARG A 14 -5.99 -7.46 9.75
CA ARG A 14 -5.26 -6.68 10.76
C ARG A 14 -4.66 -7.64 11.78
N ARG A 15 -3.42 -7.36 12.19
CA ARG A 15 -2.71 -8.09 13.26
C ARG A 15 -2.00 -7.09 14.18
N ASP A 16 -1.68 -7.55 15.37
CA ASP A 16 -0.79 -6.92 16.36
C ASP A 16 0.69 -7.26 16.14
N ARG A 17 0.96 -8.21 15.24
CA ARG A 17 2.28 -8.52 14.66
C ARG A 17 2.36 -8.13 13.17
N PRO A 18 3.56 -8.06 12.59
CA PRO A 18 3.73 -7.97 11.14
C PRO A 18 2.93 -9.05 10.38
N LEU A 19 2.33 -8.66 9.26
CA LEU A 19 1.67 -9.57 8.33
C LEU A 19 2.72 -10.38 7.57
N THR A 20 2.45 -11.67 7.42
CA THR A 20 3.29 -12.58 6.66
C THR A 20 3.07 -12.41 5.16
N HIS A 21 4.04 -12.86 4.36
CA HIS A 21 3.93 -12.88 2.89
C HIS A 21 2.71 -13.69 2.42
N GLU A 22 2.43 -14.84 3.05
CA GLU A 22 1.25 -15.67 2.76
C GLU A 22 -0.07 -14.95 3.07
N GLU A 23 -0.14 -14.26 4.22
CA GLU A 23 -1.30 -13.41 4.55
C GLU A 23 -1.49 -12.30 3.52
N LEU A 24 -0.41 -11.66 3.06
CA LEU A 24 -0.49 -10.65 2.01
C LEU A 24 -0.98 -11.23 0.68
N MET A 25 -0.45 -12.38 0.24
CA MET A 25 -0.91 -13.06 -0.98
C MET A 25 -2.39 -13.42 -0.91
N HIS A 26 -2.86 -13.87 0.25
CA HIS A 26 -4.26 -14.25 0.43
C HIS A 26 -5.20 -13.03 0.44
N TYR A 27 -4.84 -11.97 1.17
CA TYR A 27 -5.74 -10.84 1.41
C TYR A 27 -5.64 -9.74 0.36
N VAL A 28 -4.44 -9.47 -0.14
CA VAL A 28 -4.13 -8.37 -1.06
C VAL A 28 -3.27 -8.81 -2.25
N PRO A 29 -3.67 -9.86 -3.01
CA PRO A 29 -2.85 -10.39 -4.11
C PRO A 29 -2.47 -9.36 -5.17
N SER A 30 -3.24 -8.27 -5.32
CA SER A 30 -2.95 -7.20 -6.28
C SER A 30 -1.63 -6.47 -6.05
N ILE A 31 -1.07 -6.49 -4.83
CA ILE A 31 0.23 -5.84 -4.57
C ILE A 31 1.39 -6.55 -5.28
N PHE A 32 1.20 -7.82 -5.62
CA PHE A 32 2.15 -8.70 -6.33
C PHE A 32 1.96 -8.68 -7.84
N GLY A 33 1.02 -7.88 -8.38
CA GLY A 33 0.89 -7.75 -9.83
C GLY A 33 2.18 -7.19 -10.41
N GLU A 34 2.91 -7.99 -11.19
CA GLU A 34 4.14 -7.55 -11.86
C GLU A 34 3.85 -6.89 -13.21
N ASP A 35 2.68 -7.16 -13.79
CA ASP A 35 2.35 -6.72 -15.13
C ASP A 35 1.52 -5.43 -15.17
N ARG A 36 1.94 -4.55 -16.08
CA ARG A 36 1.10 -3.45 -16.56
C ARG A 36 -0.16 -4.04 -17.18
N HIS A 37 -1.32 -3.46 -16.90
CA HIS A 37 -2.46 -3.70 -17.79
C HIS A 37 -2.08 -3.25 -19.20
N THR A 38 -2.34 -4.09 -20.22
CA THR A 38 -1.91 -3.92 -21.63
C THR A 38 -2.36 -2.60 -22.29
N SER A 39 -3.16 -1.79 -21.59
CA SER A 39 -3.69 -0.50 -22.02
C SER A 39 -2.79 0.71 -21.70
N ARG A 40 -1.54 0.51 -21.24
CA ARG A 40 -0.65 1.61 -20.81
C ARG A 40 0.62 1.70 -21.66
N SER A 41 0.99 2.93 -22.03
CA SER A 41 2.12 3.23 -22.92
C SER A 41 3.48 2.88 -22.29
N GLU A 42 4.51 2.69 -23.14
CA GLU A 42 5.87 2.32 -22.73
C GLU A 42 6.50 3.29 -21.71
N ARG A 43 6.11 4.57 -21.75
CA ARG A 43 6.60 5.64 -20.84
C ARG A 43 6.10 5.55 -19.39
N TYR A 44 5.11 4.71 -19.08
CA TYR A 44 4.60 4.60 -17.71
C TYR A 44 5.53 3.73 -16.86
N ALA A 45 6.38 4.31 -16.01
CA ALA A 45 7.19 3.54 -15.07
C ALA A 45 6.28 2.84 -14.04
N TYR A 46 5.97 1.57 -14.31
CA TYR A 46 5.24 0.70 -13.39
C TYR A 46 6.18 0.23 -12.29
N ILE A 47 5.91 0.68 -11.06
CA ILE A 47 6.58 0.16 -9.86
C ILE A 47 5.55 -0.75 -9.17
N PRO A 48 5.77 -2.07 -9.14
CA PRO A 48 4.93 -2.98 -8.37
C PRO A 48 4.85 -2.53 -6.90
N THR A 49 3.68 -2.61 -6.28
CA THR A 49 3.53 -2.20 -4.88
C THR A 49 4.40 -3.08 -3.96
N ILE A 50 4.61 -4.35 -4.30
CA ILE A 50 5.50 -5.25 -3.56
C ILE A 50 6.94 -4.71 -3.48
N THR A 51 7.48 -4.14 -4.56
CA THR A 51 8.83 -3.56 -4.57
C THR A 51 8.94 -2.39 -3.58
N VAL A 52 7.90 -1.55 -3.52
CA VAL A 52 7.85 -0.44 -2.55
C VAL A 52 7.76 -0.96 -1.12
N LEU A 53 6.91 -1.98 -0.90
CA LEU A 53 6.74 -2.61 0.41
C LEU A 53 8.06 -3.20 0.90
N GLU A 54 8.77 -3.97 0.08
CA GLU A 54 10.05 -4.57 0.44
C GLU A 54 11.11 -3.51 0.79
N SER A 55 11.18 -2.41 0.04
CA SER A 55 12.07 -1.29 0.37
C SER A 55 11.74 -0.69 1.73
N LEU A 56 10.45 -0.49 2.04
CA LEU A 56 10.02 -0.01 3.35
C LEU A 56 10.33 -1.01 4.48
N GLN A 57 10.23 -2.31 4.21
CA GLN A 57 10.59 -3.34 5.18
C GLN A 57 12.08 -3.33 5.51
N ARG A 58 12.95 -3.08 4.52
CA ARG A 58 14.40 -2.89 4.75
C ARG A 58 14.69 -1.66 5.62
N GLU A 59 13.90 -0.61 5.50
CA GLU A 59 13.94 0.59 6.35
C GLU A 59 13.28 0.40 7.73
N GLY A 60 12.80 -0.82 8.05
CA GLY A 60 12.21 -1.16 9.33
C GLY A 60 10.71 -0.90 9.45
N PHE A 61 10.00 -0.66 8.36
CA PHE A 61 8.54 -0.52 8.34
C PHE A 61 7.86 -1.83 7.96
N GLN A 62 7.06 -2.37 8.87
CA GLN A 62 6.36 -3.63 8.68
C GLN A 62 4.85 -3.42 8.49
N PRO A 63 4.18 -4.20 7.63
CA PRO A 63 2.73 -4.09 7.43
C PRO A 63 1.95 -4.74 8.59
N PHE A 64 1.01 -4.02 9.19
CA PHE A 64 0.12 -4.54 10.25
C PHE A 64 -1.36 -4.60 9.82
N PHE A 65 -1.67 -3.92 8.72
CA PHE A 65 -2.98 -3.93 8.10
C PHE A 65 -2.84 -3.94 6.58
N ALA A 66 -3.69 -4.72 5.93
CA ALA A 66 -3.81 -4.76 4.49
C ALA A 66 -5.28 -4.93 4.11
N CYS A 67 -5.73 -4.21 3.08
CA CYS A 67 -7.02 -4.46 2.47
C CYS A 67 -7.01 -4.27 0.96
N GLN A 68 -7.89 -4.96 0.26
CA GLN A 68 -8.07 -4.86 -1.17
C GLN A 68 -9.57 -4.89 -1.52
N THR A 69 -9.95 -4.11 -2.53
CA THR A 69 -11.33 -4.11 -3.04
C THR A 69 -11.65 -5.44 -3.70
N ARG A 70 -12.78 -6.06 -3.33
CA ARG A 70 -13.23 -7.29 -3.98
C ARG A 70 -13.83 -6.96 -5.35
N VAL A 71 -13.41 -7.70 -6.36
CA VAL A 71 -14.01 -7.70 -7.69
C VAL A 71 -14.58 -9.09 -7.98
N ARG A 72 -15.71 -9.11 -8.70
CA ARG A 72 -16.37 -10.36 -9.11
C ARG A 72 -15.59 -11.06 -10.23
N ASP A 73 -14.99 -10.27 -11.12
CA ASP A 73 -14.21 -10.75 -12.25
C ASP A 73 -12.81 -11.22 -11.77
N PRO A 74 -12.47 -12.51 -11.90
CA PRO A 74 -11.17 -13.04 -11.53
C PRO A 74 -10.00 -12.36 -12.25
N GLY A 75 -10.17 -12.01 -13.53
CA GLY A 75 -9.12 -11.38 -14.35
C GLY A 75 -8.75 -9.98 -13.88
N ARG A 76 -9.62 -9.33 -13.09
CA ARG A 76 -9.36 -8.00 -12.53
C ARG A 76 -8.76 -8.02 -11.12
N ARG A 77 -8.69 -9.19 -10.47
CA ARG A 77 -8.23 -9.30 -9.06
C ARG A 77 -6.79 -8.83 -8.85
N GLY A 78 -5.94 -8.92 -9.87
CA GLY A 78 -4.57 -8.41 -9.84
C GLY A 78 -4.46 -6.88 -9.89
N TYR A 79 -5.51 -6.18 -10.31
CA TYR A 79 -5.43 -4.74 -10.63
C TYR A 79 -6.20 -3.83 -9.67
N THR A 80 -6.96 -4.42 -8.75
CA THR A 80 -7.86 -3.65 -7.90
C THR A 80 -7.11 -2.78 -6.89
N LYS A 81 -7.81 -1.77 -6.41
CA LYS A 81 -7.34 -0.90 -5.35
C LYS A 81 -7.04 -1.65 -4.05
N HIS A 82 -5.86 -1.41 -3.49
CA HIS A 82 -5.40 -1.94 -2.21
C HIS A 82 -4.86 -0.83 -1.30
N MET A 83 -4.84 -1.11 0.00
CA MET A 83 -4.24 -0.28 1.04
C MET A 83 -3.35 -1.14 1.93
N LEU A 84 -2.17 -0.64 2.26
CA LEU A 84 -1.31 -1.17 3.33
C LEU A 84 -1.12 -0.09 4.39
N ARG A 85 -1.11 -0.47 5.67
CA ARG A 85 -0.67 0.40 6.76
C ARG A 85 0.54 -0.22 7.42
N LEU A 86 1.65 0.50 7.39
CA LEU A 86 2.92 0.07 7.92
C LEU A 86 3.25 0.85 9.18
N ARG A 87 3.94 0.19 10.10
CA ARG A 87 4.45 0.76 11.35
C ARG A 87 5.94 0.45 11.45
N ARG A 88 6.69 1.28 12.16
CA ARG A 88 8.09 1.01 12.43
C ARG A 88 8.22 -0.11 13.45
N ASP A 89 9.19 -0.99 13.27
CA ASP A 89 9.49 -2.03 14.26
C ASP A 89 9.82 -1.40 15.63
N GLY A 90 9.36 -2.03 16.70
CA GLY A 90 9.46 -1.52 18.08
C GLY A 90 8.46 -0.43 18.49
N GLU A 91 7.77 0.24 17.55
CA GLU A 91 6.78 1.29 17.84
C GLU A 91 5.32 0.79 17.69
N ILE A 92 5.01 -0.37 18.27
CA ILE A 92 3.74 -1.09 17.98
C ILE A 92 2.62 -0.73 18.96
N ASN A 93 2.95 -0.48 20.23
CA ASN A 93 2.01 -0.41 21.36
C ASN A 93 1.83 1.00 21.97
N GLY A 94 2.31 2.04 21.30
CA GLY A 94 2.15 3.43 21.76
C GLY A 94 0.71 3.93 21.66
N GLN A 95 0.33 4.91 22.50
CA GLN A 95 -0.94 5.62 22.32
C GLN A 95 -1.00 6.41 21.00
N HIS A 96 0.16 6.85 20.51
CA HIS A 96 0.34 7.47 19.21
C HIS A 96 1.38 6.69 18.41
N VAL A 97 0.93 5.89 17.45
CA VAL A 97 1.83 5.14 16.56
C VAL A 97 1.91 5.84 15.21
N PRO A 98 3.10 6.27 14.76
CA PRO A 98 3.30 6.73 13.40
C PRO A 98 3.06 5.58 12.41
N GLU A 99 2.25 5.82 11.40
CA GLU A 99 1.98 4.87 10.32
C GLU A 99 2.26 5.49 8.95
N ILE A 100 2.71 4.64 8.04
CA ILE A 100 2.76 4.91 6.61
C ILE A 100 1.57 4.19 5.98
N ILE A 101 0.70 4.92 5.29
CA ILE A 101 -0.38 4.34 4.49
C ILE A 101 0.04 4.34 3.03
N LEU A 102 0.07 3.16 2.42
CA LEU A 102 0.19 2.99 0.97
C LEU A 102 -1.17 2.73 0.38
N LEU A 103 -1.55 3.49 -0.64
CA LEU A 103 -2.80 3.31 -1.38
C LEU A 103 -2.47 3.29 -2.87
N ASN A 104 -2.85 2.22 -3.56
CA ASN A 104 -2.62 2.13 -5.00
C ASN A 104 -3.70 1.28 -5.69
N SER A 105 -3.80 1.39 -7.00
CA SER A 105 -4.63 0.54 -7.87
C SER A 105 -3.92 0.39 -9.22
N HIS A 106 -3.76 -0.84 -9.70
CA HIS A 106 -3.11 -1.10 -10.98
C HIS A 106 -4.09 -1.08 -12.17
N ASP A 107 -5.38 -0.78 -11.95
CA ASP A 107 -6.39 -0.58 -13.00
C ASP A 107 -6.40 0.85 -13.58
N GLY A 108 -5.54 1.73 -13.06
CA GLY A 108 -5.38 3.11 -13.50
C GLY A 108 -6.54 4.04 -13.17
N THR A 109 -7.41 3.66 -12.23
CA THR A 109 -8.46 4.51 -11.68
C THR A 109 -7.98 5.35 -10.49
N SER A 110 -6.83 5.03 -9.91
CA SER A 110 -6.16 5.81 -8.86
C SER A 110 -4.65 5.74 -9.01
N SER A 111 -3.97 6.82 -8.62
CA SER A 111 -2.51 6.88 -8.53
C SER A 111 -2.03 6.36 -7.16
N TYR A 112 -0.79 5.89 -7.12
CA TYR A 112 -0.07 5.61 -5.88
C TYR A 112 -0.07 6.83 -4.94
N GLN A 113 -0.42 6.61 -3.67
CA GLN A 113 -0.41 7.62 -2.61
C GLN A 113 0.29 7.05 -1.39
N MET A 114 1.19 7.84 -0.81
CA MET A 114 1.85 7.54 0.47
C MET A 114 1.48 8.64 1.47
N LEU A 115 0.91 8.26 2.60
CA LEU A 115 0.50 9.18 3.65
C LEU A 115 1.25 8.86 4.94
N ARG A 116 1.74 9.88 5.63
CA ARG A 116 2.17 9.73 7.02
C ARG A 116 1.03 10.16 7.92
N VAL A 117 0.65 9.27 8.85
CA VAL A 117 -0.39 9.52 9.85
C VAL A 117 0.11 9.14 11.23
N THR A 118 -0.40 9.77 12.28
CA THR A 118 -0.26 9.27 13.65
C THR A 118 -1.60 8.69 14.08
N SER A 119 -1.63 7.39 14.38
CA SER A 119 -2.85 6.75 14.89
C SER A 119 -2.92 6.92 16.40
N GLY A 120 -3.94 7.62 16.90
CA GLY A 120 -4.30 7.77 18.31
C GLY A 120 -5.72 7.31 18.61
N SER A 121 -6.02 6.98 19.88
CA SER A 121 -7.31 6.39 20.30
C SER A 121 -8.51 7.35 20.28
N SER A 122 -8.35 8.61 19.88
CA SER A 122 -9.48 9.53 19.75
C SER A 122 -9.20 10.62 18.71
N ALA A 123 -10.10 10.70 17.75
CA ALA A 123 -10.41 11.85 16.88
C ALA A 123 -9.28 12.52 16.07
N ARG A 124 -9.48 12.51 14.74
CA ARG A 124 -8.75 13.23 13.67
C ARG A 124 -7.32 12.75 13.40
N THR A 125 -7.24 11.83 12.45
CA THR A 125 -6.04 11.51 11.69
C THR A 125 -5.59 12.75 10.92
N ASP A 126 -4.50 13.39 11.36
CA ASP A 126 -3.82 14.37 10.50
C ASP A 126 -3.03 13.57 9.46
N ALA A 127 -3.53 13.58 8.22
CA ALA A 127 -2.94 12.87 7.10
C ALA A 127 -2.25 13.89 6.20
N SER A 128 -0.94 13.97 6.31
CA SER A 128 -0.13 14.69 5.32
C SER A 128 0.01 13.82 4.08
N VAL A 129 -0.49 14.35 2.95
CA VAL A 129 -0.52 13.65 1.66
C VAL A 129 0.77 13.90 0.90
N VAL A 130 1.62 12.88 0.75
CA VAL A 130 2.70 12.89 -0.24
C VAL A 130 2.21 12.17 -1.49
N SER A 131 1.64 12.94 -2.42
CA SER A 131 1.31 12.43 -3.76
C SER A 131 2.55 12.48 -4.63
N LEU A 132 3.31 11.38 -4.69
CA LEU A 132 4.42 11.23 -5.64
C LEU A 132 3.86 10.86 -7.02
N TRP A 133 3.55 11.88 -7.83
CA TRP A 133 3.51 11.71 -9.28
C TRP A 133 4.94 11.56 -9.77
N GLY A 134 5.36 10.32 -10.03
CA GLY A 134 6.55 9.98 -10.80
C GLY A 134 7.84 10.70 -10.39
N LYS A 135 8.51 10.17 -9.36
CA LYS A 135 9.98 10.17 -9.14
C LYS A 135 10.30 9.60 -7.75
N CYS A 136 10.22 8.28 -7.60
CA CYS A 136 11.07 7.60 -6.62
C CYS A 136 12.23 7.00 -7.40
N VAL A 137 13.32 7.76 -7.51
CA VAL A 137 14.61 7.19 -7.90
C VAL A 137 15.14 6.51 -6.64
N PHE A 138 14.90 5.20 -6.53
CA PHE A 138 15.70 4.38 -5.64
C PHE A 138 17.06 4.24 -6.33
N HIS A 139 18.10 4.85 -5.75
CA HIS A 139 19.48 4.50 -6.13
C HIS A 139 19.67 3.04 -5.77
N THR A 140 19.65 2.15 -6.76
CA THR A 140 20.31 0.85 -6.65
C THR A 140 21.79 1.16 -6.44
N GLY A 141 22.24 1.10 -5.18
CA GLY A 141 23.66 1.04 -4.88
C GLY A 141 24.20 -0.27 -5.44
N GLU A 142 24.96 -0.17 -6.52
CA GLU A 142 25.88 -1.21 -6.94
C GLU A 142 26.93 -1.39 -5.85
N MET A 143 27.24 -2.64 -5.53
CA MET A 143 28.48 -3.03 -4.84
C MET A 143 29.21 -4.00 -5.77
#